data_AF-A0A2P4SL16-F1
#
_entry.id   AF-A0A2P4SL16-F1
#
_cell.length_a   1.000
_cell.length_b   1.000
_cell.length_c   1.000
_cell.angle_alpha   90.00
_cell.angle_beta   90.00
_cell.angle_gamma   90.00
#
_symmetry.space_group_name_H-M   'P 1'
#
loop_
_entity.id
_entity.type
_entity.pdbx_description
1 polymer ?
#
loop_
_entity_poly.entity_id
_entity_poly.type
_entity_poly.pdbx_seq_one_letter_code
_entity_poly.pdbx_strand_id
1 'polypeptide(L)'
;MMLKILSMIYKMVQSNSYATKRDIYYSDTLLFGSQRVVDNLINEISCMLQIPRRSLHILSTTRGFVAGNLSYTEEDGTKVNCTCGATAVTVPSNVQGIRSSLNIKDLYSHAKFILIVEKDATFQRLLDDEFCIKLAPCIMITGRGIPDLNTRLLVRKLWDTLQIPIFTLMDADPHGVEIMCIYKYGSVSMSFEAHQLTVPCIKWLGLLPSDIKRLVISQKD
;
A
#
# COMPACT_ATOMS: atom_id res chain seq x y z
N MET A 1 15.76 -23.22 -11.39
CA MET A 1 14.98 -22.38 -10.45
C MET A 1 13.66 -21.90 -11.05
N MET A 2 13.63 -21.24 -12.21
CA MET A 2 12.38 -20.71 -12.80
C MET A 2 11.29 -21.78 -13.00
N LEU A 3 11.61 -22.94 -13.58
CA LEU A 3 10.66 -24.06 -13.75
C LEU A 3 10.07 -24.57 -12.42
N LYS A 4 10.85 -24.52 -11.33
CA LYS A 4 10.36 -24.90 -9.99
C LYS A 4 9.30 -23.91 -9.50
N ILE A 5 9.55 -22.60 -9.64
CA ILE A 5 8.57 -21.57 -9.28
C ILE A 5 7.32 -21.67 -10.15
N LEU A 6 7.46 -21.87 -11.47
CA LEU A 6 6.32 -22.10 -12.36
C LEU A 6 5.52 -23.34 -11.98
N SER A 7 6.18 -24.44 -11.61
CA SER A 7 5.51 -25.65 -11.13
C SER A 7 4.75 -25.40 -9.82
N MET A 8 5.31 -24.60 -8.91
CA MET A 8 4.63 -24.21 -7.67
C MET A 8 3.42 -23.31 -7.96
N ILE A 9 3.57 -22.29 -8.82
CA ILE A 9 2.47 -21.42 -9.27
C ILE A 9 1.37 -22.26 -9.89
N TYR A 10 1.71 -23.16 -10.81
CA TYR A 10 0.74 -24.04 -11.47
C TYR A 10 -0.06 -24.86 -10.46
N LYS A 11 0.61 -25.49 -9.48
CA LYS A 11 -0.07 -26.23 -8.41
C LYS A 11 -0.98 -25.34 -7.57
N MET A 12 -0.52 -24.15 -7.17
CA MET A 12 -1.31 -23.20 -6.39
C MET A 12 -2.57 -22.74 -7.13
N VAL A 13 -2.43 -22.43 -8.42
CA VAL A 13 -3.56 -22.05 -9.28
C VAL A 13 -4.57 -23.20 -9.38
N GLN A 14 -4.10 -24.43 -9.62
CA GLN A 14 -4.97 -25.61 -9.70
C GLN A 14 -5.72 -25.90 -8.39
N SER A 15 -5.05 -25.75 -7.24
CA SER A 15 -5.67 -26.01 -5.93
C SER A 15 -6.39 -24.79 -5.34
N ASN A 16 -6.44 -23.67 -6.06
CA ASN A 16 -6.89 -22.37 -5.55
C ASN A 16 -6.28 -21.99 -4.19
N SER A 17 -4.99 -22.31 -4.01
CA SER A 17 -4.22 -21.96 -2.82
C SER A 17 -3.29 -20.78 -3.12
N TYR A 18 -2.78 -20.14 -2.08
CA TYR A 18 -1.97 -18.94 -2.18
C TYR A 18 -0.73 -19.06 -1.30
N ALA A 19 0.36 -18.41 -1.71
CA ALA A 19 1.60 -18.36 -0.94
C ALA A 19 2.21 -16.96 -0.97
N THR A 20 2.95 -16.60 0.07
CA THR A 20 3.81 -15.42 0.05
C THR A 20 5.15 -15.74 -0.61
N LYS A 21 5.91 -14.71 -1.00
CA LYS A 21 7.28 -14.89 -1.51
C LYS A 21 8.19 -15.61 -0.51
N ARG A 22 7.96 -15.39 0.79
CA ARG A 22 8.72 -16.07 1.85
C ARG A 22 8.38 -17.55 1.91
N ASP A 23 7.12 -17.92 1.77
CA ASP A 23 6.71 -19.34 1.75
C ASP A 23 7.36 -20.06 0.55
N ILE A 24 7.42 -19.39 -0.61
CA ILE A 24 8.13 -19.92 -1.79
C ILE A 24 9.62 -20.08 -1.49
N TYR A 25 10.26 -19.08 -0.90
CA TYR A 25 11.68 -19.15 -0.52
C TYR A 25 11.97 -20.29 0.47
N TYR A 26 11.12 -20.46 1.49
CA TYR A 26 11.27 -21.51 2.50
C TYR A 26 10.95 -22.91 2.00
N SER A 27 10.28 -23.06 0.85
CA SER A 27 10.04 -24.37 0.26
C SER A 27 11.33 -25.09 -0.16
N ASP A 28 12.40 -24.35 -0.47
CA ASP A 28 13.71 -24.89 -0.81
C ASP A 28 14.80 -23.80 -0.71
N THR A 29 15.22 -23.49 0.52
CA THR A 29 16.19 -22.41 0.79
C THR A 29 17.56 -22.68 0.16
N LEU A 30 17.95 -23.95 0.02
CA LEU A 30 19.20 -24.38 -0.62
C LEU A 30 19.18 -24.12 -2.12
N LEU A 31 18.06 -24.42 -2.78
CA LEU A 31 17.91 -24.17 -4.22
C LEU A 31 17.90 -22.67 -4.55
N PHE A 32 17.20 -21.86 -3.74
CA PHE A 32 17.01 -20.44 -4.03
C PHE A 32 18.15 -19.55 -3.54
N GLY A 33 18.84 -19.95 -2.46
CA GLY A 33 19.96 -19.24 -1.85
C GLY A 33 19.58 -17.94 -1.14
N SER A 34 18.78 -17.07 -1.76
CA SER A 34 18.29 -15.82 -1.15
C SER A 34 16.88 -15.46 -1.58
N GLN A 35 16.17 -14.73 -0.72
CA GLN A 35 14.83 -14.24 -1.04
C GLN A 35 14.85 -13.30 -2.28
N ARG A 36 15.94 -12.56 -2.50
CA ARG A 36 16.10 -11.69 -3.68
C ARG A 36 16.00 -12.46 -5.00
N VAL A 37 16.50 -13.69 -5.05
CA VAL A 37 16.40 -14.54 -6.24
C VAL A 37 14.94 -14.90 -6.53
N VAL A 38 14.18 -15.30 -5.50
CA VAL A 38 12.75 -15.60 -5.61
C VAL A 38 11.97 -14.36 -6.06
N ASP A 39 12.25 -13.21 -5.45
CA ASP A 39 11.63 -11.94 -5.78
C ASP A 39 11.84 -11.55 -7.26
N ASN A 40 13.06 -11.69 -7.77
CA ASN A 40 13.39 -11.42 -9.17
C ASN A 40 12.70 -12.39 -10.13
N LEU A 41 12.76 -13.70 -9.84
CA LEU A 41 12.14 -14.72 -10.70
C LEU A 41 10.61 -14.56 -10.78
N ILE A 42 9.95 -14.22 -9.66
CA ILE A 42 8.51 -13.95 -9.64
C ILE A 42 8.18 -12.73 -10.51
N ASN A 43 8.99 -11.67 -10.41
CA ASN A 43 8.81 -10.47 -11.23
C ASN A 43 9.03 -10.78 -12.72
N GLU A 44 10.06 -11.57 -13.07
CA GLU A 44 10.32 -12.00 -14.45
C GLU A 44 9.15 -12.82 -15.01
N ILE A 45 8.64 -13.79 -14.25
CA ILE A 45 7.47 -14.59 -14.65
C ILE A 45 6.24 -13.71 -14.87
N SER A 46 5.98 -12.77 -13.96
CA SER A 46 4.88 -11.80 -14.08
C SER A 46 5.02 -10.96 -15.37
N CYS A 47 6.22 -10.49 -15.69
CA CYS A 47 6.50 -9.75 -16.92
C CYS A 47 6.35 -10.62 -18.18
N MET A 48 6.89 -11.85 -18.17
CA MET A 48 6.84 -12.79 -19.29
C MET A 48 5.40 -13.17 -19.64
N LEU A 49 4.57 -13.42 -18.62
CA LEU A 49 3.17 -13.78 -18.79
C LEU A 49 2.23 -12.58 -18.92
N GLN A 50 2.75 -11.36 -18.75
CA GLN A 50 1.99 -10.11 -18.76
C GLN A 50 0.78 -10.09 -17.79
N ILE A 51 0.92 -10.71 -16.62
CA ILE A 51 -0.13 -10.76 -15.61
C ILE A 51 0.38 -10.26 -14.26
N PRO A 52 -0.47 -9.63 -13.43
CA PRO A 52 -0.08 -9.15 -12.12
C PRO A 52 0.28 -10.32 -11.21
N ARG A 53 1.12 -10.06 -10.20
CA ARG A 53 1.63 -11.11 -9.30
C ARG A 53 0.54 -11.90 -8.60
N ARG A 54 -0.59 -11.24 -8.34
CA ARG A 54 -1.75 -11.86 -7.72
C ARG A 54 -2.37 -12.96 -8.59
N SER A 55 -2.38 -12.81 -9.90
CA SER A 55 -2.86 -13.84 -10.84
C SER A 55 -1.97 -15.09 -10.84
N LEU A 56 -0.75 -14.99 -10.28
CA LEU A 56 0.13 -16.12 -10.02
C LEU A 56 -0.14 -16.80 -8.67
N HIS A 57 -1.19 -16.37 -7.95
CA HIS A 57 -1.51 -16.80 -6.58
C HIS A 57 -0.42 -16.47 -5.55
N ILE A 58 0.38 -15.44 -5.84
CA ILE A 58 1.43 -14.96 -4.95
C ILE A 58 0.94 -13.71 -4.22
N LEU A 59 0.82 -13.81 -2.89
CA LEU A 59 0.33 -12.73 -2.04
C LEU A 59 1.46 -11.84 -1.54
N SER A 60 1.12 -10.55 -1.35
CA SER A 60 1.95 -9.62 -0.60
C SER A 60 1.50 -9.60 0.86
N THR A 61 2.47 -9.63 1.78
CA THR A 61 2.21 -9.35 3.19
C THR A 61 1.86 -7.87 3.33
N THR A 62 0.73 -7.58 3.98
CA THR A 62 0.29 -6.21 4.26
C THR A 62 1.01 -5.70 5.50
N ARG A 63 1.45 -4.45 5.43
CA ARG A 63 2.02 -3.76 6.60
C ARG A 63 1.36 -2.42 6.86
N GLY A 64 0.68 -1.83 5.88
CA GLY A 64 0.05 -0.55 6.09
C GLY A 64 -1.17 -0.57 6.99
N PHE A 65 -1.53 0.62 7.46
CA PHE A 65 -2.76 0.89 8.19
C PHE A 65 -3.57 1.99 7.49
N VAL A 66 -4.89 1.96 7.68
CA VAL A 66 -5.86 2.95 7.23
C VAL A 66 -6.78 3.34 8.38
N ALA A 67 -7.10 4.62 8.48
CA ALA A 67 -8.00 5.17 9.49
C ALA A 67 -8.70 6.43 8.95
N GLY A 68 -9.82 6.80 9.57
CA GLY A 68 -10.57 8.01 9.20
C GLY A 68 -11.82 7.70 8.37
N ASN A 69 -12.36 8.71 7.69
CA ASN A 69 -13.69 8.64 7.08
C ASN A 69 -13.70 7.71 5.84
N LEU A 70 -13.84 6.41 6.07
CA LEU A 70 -13.89 5.38 5.03
C LEU A 70 -14.62 4.16 5.57
N SER A 71 -15.54 3.63 4.78
CA SER A 71 -16.16 2.32 5.02
C SER A 71 -16.17 1.54 3.71
N TYR A 72 -15.90 0.23 3.76
CA TYR A 72 -15.94 -0.62 2.59
C TYR A 72 -16.33 -2.06 2.92
N THR A 73 -16.70 -2.84 1.90
CA THR A 73 -17.02 -4.27 2.02
C THR A 73 -15.96 -5.11 1.31
N GLU A 74 -15.40 -6.08 2.02
CA GLU A 74 -14.44 -7.05 1.47
C GLU A 74 -15.14 -8.13 0.61
N GLU A 75 -14.35 -8.95 -0.08
CA GLU A 75 -14.88 -9.93 -1.04
C GLU A 75 -15.80 -10.97 -0.38
N ASP A 76 -15.46 -11.35 0.86
CA ASP A 76 -16.20 -12.28 1.73
C ASP A 76 -17.48 -11.69 2.35
N GLY A 77 -17.75 -10.40 2.10
CA GLY A 77 -18.90 -9.69 2.65
C GLY A 77 -18.64 -9.00 3.99
N THR A 78 -17.42 -9.10 4.54
CA THR A 78 -17.03 -8.40 5.77
C THR A 78 -17.08 -6.90 5.55
N LYS A 79 -17.86 -6.20 6.38
CA LYS A 79 -17.93 -4.73 6.36
C LYS A 79 -16.86 -4.16 7.26
N VAL A 80 -15.98 -3.35 6.69
CA VAL A 80 -14.92 -2.64 7.39
C VAL A 80 -15.33 -1.18 7.52
N ASN A 81 -15.29 -0.67 8.76
CA ASN A 81 -15.48 0.74 9.04
C ASN A 81 -14.17 1.29 9.63
N CYS A 82 -13.52 2.20 8.92
CA CYS A 82 -12.33 2.91 9.36
C CYS A 82 -12.66 4.22 10.11
N THR A 83 -13.96 4.59 10.13
CA THR A 83 -14.44 5.87 10.67
C THR A 83 -14.35 5.87 12.20
N CYS A 84 -13.31 6.52 12.69
CA CYS A 84 -13.09 7.05 14.04
C CYS A 84 -13.43 6.13 15.24
N GLY A 85 -12.37 5.44 15.69
CA GLY A 85 -11.99 5.20 17.08
C GLY A 85 -10.46 5.36 17.19
N ALA A 86 -9.84 5.12 18.35
CA ALA A 86 -8.37 5.20 18.54
C ALA A 86 -7.57 4.11 17.78
N THR A 87 -8.23 3.26 17.01
CA THR A 87 -7.62 2.08 16.39
C THR A 87 -7.61 2.18 14.87
N ALA A 88 -6.42 2.03 14.30
CA ALA A 88 -6.23 1.91 12.87
C ALA A 88 -6.60 0.50 12.38
N VAL A 89 -7.09 0.40 11.15
CA VAL A 89 -7.41 -0.87 10.50
C VAL A 89 -6.25 -1.28 9.59
N THR A 90 -5.84 -2.54 9.63
CA THR A 90 -4.81 -3.05 8.71
C THR A 90 -5.30 -2.97 7.27
N VAL A 91 -4.44 -2.54 6.35
CA VAL A 91 -4.75 -2.56 4.92
C VAL A 91 -5.10 -4.00 4.49
N PRO A 92 -6.20 -4.21 3.74
CA PRO A 92 -6.64 -5.54 3.38
C PRO A 92 -5.65 -6.23 2.46
N SER A 93 -5.49 -7.54 2.63
CA SER A 93 -4.62 -8.38 1.78
C SER A 93 -5.15 -8.49 0.35
N ASN A 94 -6.44 -8.21 0.16
CA ASN A 94 -7.19 -8.31 -1.08
C ASN A 94 -7.86 -6.98 -1.44
N VAL A 95 -7.06 -5.99 -1.85
CA VAL A 95 -7.60 -4.67 -2.22
C VAL A 95 -8.48 -4.71 -3.48
N GLN A 96 -8.15 -5.56 -4.45
CA GLN A 96 -8.93 -5.63 -5.70
C GLN A 96 -10.34 -6.23 -5.45
N GLY A 97 -10.48 -7.14 -4.49
CA GLY A 97 -11.74 -7.77 -4.08
C GLY A 97 -12.63 -6.86 -3.24
N ILE A 98 -12.14 -5.69 -2.81
CA ILE A 98 -13.01 -4.62 -2.31
C ILE A 98 -13.97 -4.26 -3.44
N ARG A 99 -15.24 -4.56 -3.28
CA ARG A 99 -16.25 -4.40 -4.33
C ARG A 99 -16.40 -2.91 -4.62
N SER A 100 -16.19 -2.49 -5.88
CA SER A 100 -16.14 -1.05 -6.20
C SER A 100 -16.79 -0.65 -7.53
N SER A 101 -17.52 -1.52 -8.24
CA SER A 101 -17.88 -1.18 -9.63
C SER A 101 -19.32 -1.39 -10.09
N LEU A 102 -20.26 -1.92 -9.27
CA LEU A 102 -21.64 -2.10 -9.74
C LEU A 102 -22.73 -1.73 -8.73
N ASN A 103 -22.40 -1.53 -7.45
CA ASN A 103 -23.33 -0.98 -6.47
C ASN A 103 -22.62 0.13 -5.69
N ILE A 104 -23.23 1.31 -5.66
CA ILE A 104 -22.79 2.51 -4.91
C ILE A 104 -22.67 2.26 -3.38
N LYS A 105 -22.90 1.03 -2.90
CA LYS A 105 -23.01 0.67 -1.47
C LYS A 105 -21.76 0.05 -0.85
N ASP A 106 -20.73 -0.30 -1.63
CA ASP A 106 -19.63 -1.14 -1.15
C ASP A 106 -18.33 -0.39 -0.78
N LEU A 107 -18.16 0.87 -1.20
CA LEU A 107 -17.12 1.78 -0.70
C LEU A 107 -17.72 3.17 -0.54
N TYR A 108 -17.65 3.72 0.67
CA TYR A 108 -18.29 4.97 1.05
C TYR A 108 -17.36 5.86 1.87
N SER A 109 -17.29 7.14 1.51
CA SER A 109 -16.48 8.14 2.21
C SER A 109 -17.01 9.55 1.94
N HIS A 110 -16.97 10.40 2.97
CA HIS A 110 -17.14 11.85 2.92
C HIS A 110 -15.82 12.59 3.13
N ALA A 111 -14.69 11.90 3.01
CA ALA A 111 -13.39 12.51 3.17
C ALA A 111 -13.16 13.61 2.13
N LYS A 112 -12.59 14.72 2.58
CA LYS A 112 -12.22 15.85 1.72
C LYS A 112 -10.81 15.68 1.13
N PHE A 113 -9.98 14.86 1.75
CA PHE A 113 -8.63 14.53 1.29
C PHE A 113 -8.14 13.21 1.90
N ILE A 114 -7.07 12.68 1.32
CA ILE A 114 -6.31 11.55 1.86
C ILE A 114 -4.93 12.06 2.30
N LEU A 115 -4.50 11.66 3.49
CA LEU A 115 -3.18 11.96 4.04
C LEU A 115 -2.38 10.68 4.22
N ILE A 116 -1.30 10.55 3.45
CA ILE A 116 -0.35 9.46 3.58
C ILE A 116 0.75 9.90 4.54
N VAL A 117 0.92 9.20 5.66
CA VAL A 117 1.93 9.48 6.68
C VAL A 117 3.01 8.41 6.66
N GLU A 118 4.27 8.81 6.53
CA GLU A 118 5.40 7.88 6.43
C GLU A 118 5.57 7.02 7.69
N LYS A 119 5.78 7.68 8.84
CA LYS A 119 6.13 7.05 10.11
C LYS A 119 4.88 6.61 10.86
N ASP A 120 4.91 5.36 11.33
CA ASP A 120 3.85 4.81 12.18
C ASP A 120 3.65 5.65 13.45
N ALA A 121 4.74 6.04 14.13
CA ALA A 121 4.66 6.86 15.34
C ALA A 121 3.93 8.20 15.12
N THR A 122 4.21 8.89 14.01
CA THR A 122 3.51 10.13 13.64
C THR A 122 2.05 9.86 13.29
N PHE A 123 1.78 8.76 12.59
CA PHE A 123 0.42 8.34 12.26
C PHE A 123 -0.41 8.05 13.52
N GLN A 124 0.11 7.26 14.46
CA GLN A 124 -0.55 6.98 15.74
C GLN A 124 -0.79 8.26 16.54
N ARG A 125 0.21 9.15 16.62
CA ARG A 125 0.06 10.43 17.34
C ARG A 125 -1.07 11.29 16.76
N LEU A 126 -1.20 11.36 15.43
CA LEU A 126 -2.30 12.07 14.77
C LEU A 126 -3.66 11.44 15.05
N LEU A 127 -3.73 10.10 15.18
CA LEU A 127 -4.96 9.41 15.57
C LEU A 127 -5.33 9.71 17.02
N ASP A 128 -4.38 9.65 17.95
CA ASP A 128 -4.59 9.98 19.36
C ASP A 128 -5.06 11.43 19.55
N ASP A 129 -4.56 12.34 18.71
CA ASP A 129 -4.97 13.74 18.71
C ASP A 129 -6.31 13.99 17.98
N GLU A 130 -7.00 12.94 17.53
CA GLU A 130 -8.28 12.99 16.81
C GLU A 130 -8.24 13.87 15.55
N PHE A 131 -7.11 13.85 14.83
CA PHE A 131 -6.86 14.71 13.67
C PHE A 131 -7.98 14.64 12.62
N CYS A 132 -8.46 13.43 12.31
CA CYS A 132 -9.54 13.18 11.35
C CYS A 132 -10.89 13.83 11.74
N ILE A 133 -11.09 14.13 13.02
CA ILE A 133 -12.31 14.75 13.55
C ILE A 133 -12.12 16.27 13.65
N LYS A 134 -10.98 16.73 14.19
CA LYS A 134 -10.74 18.14 14.54
C LYS A 134 -10.51 19.04 13.33
N LEU A 135 -9.87 18.55 12.26
CA LEU A 135 -9.53 19.38 11.11
C LEU A 135 -10.64 19.38 10.06
N ALA A 136 -10.85 18.23 9.42
CA ALA A 136 -11.88 17.96 8.44
C ALA A 136 -11.95 16.45 8.20
N PRO A 137 -13.09 15.90 7.74
CA PRO A 137 -13.18 14.49 7.40
C PRO A 137 -12.08 14.12 6.40
N CYS A 138 -11.19 13.21 6.78
CA CYS A 138 -10.10 12.73 5.94
C CYS A 138 -9.87 11.23 6.11
N ILE A 139 -9.13 10.64 5.17
CA ILE A 139 -8.60 9.29 5.28
C ILE A 139 -7.10 9.41 5.54
N MET A 140 -6.61 8.80 6.61
CA MET A 140 -5.19 8.65 6.88
C MET A 140 -4.72 7.25 6.50
N ILE A 141 -3.56 7.16 5.85
CA ILE A 141 -2.93 5.90 5.46
C ILE A 141 -1.45 5.96 5.86
N THR A 142 -0.91 4.87 6.38
CA THR A 142 0.55 4.72 6.55
C THR A 142 1.03 3.41 5.94
N GLY A 143 2.18 3.46 5.26
CA GLY A 143 2.93 2.27 4.83
C GLY A 143 3.96 1.79 5.87
N ARG A 144 4.15 2.54 6.96
CA ARG A 144 5.23 2.38 7.95
C ARG A 144 6.62 2.39 7.30
N GLY A 145 6.91 3.47 6.57
CA GLY A 145 8.09 3.61 5.70
C GLY A 145 7.76 3.27 4.25
N ILE A 146 8.64 2.51 3.58
CA ILE A 146 8.46 2.09 2.17
C ILE A 146 7.17 1.27 2.05
N PRO A 147 6.21 1.70 1.20
CA PRO A 147 4.89 1.10 1.16
C PRO A 147 4.89 -0.27 0.48
N ASP A 148 4.12 -1.20 1.05
CA ASP A 148 3.88 -2.51 0.43
C ASP A 148 2.90 -2.42 -0.75
N LEU A 149 2.80 -3.51 -1.53
CA LEU A 149 1.95 -3.60 -2.73
C LEU A 149 0.49 -3.24 -2.41
N ASN A 150 -0.08 -3.79 -1.35
CA ASN A 150 -1.48 -3.61 -1.02
C ASN A 150 -1.76 -2.20 -0.52
N THR A 151 -0.84 -1.60 0.23
CA THR A 151 -0.94 -0.19 0.59
C THR A 151 -0.99 0.71 -0.65
N ARG A 152 -0.15 0.44 -1.66
CA ARG A 152 -0.17 1.20 -2.93
C ARG A 152 -1.45 0.95 -3.74
N LEU A 153 -1.92 -0.30 -3.82
CA LEU A 153 -3.19 -0.64 -4.46
C LEU A 153 -4.37 0.09 -3.79
N LEU A 154 -4.37 0.20 -2.46
CA LEU A 154 -5.45 0.88 -1.74
C LEU A 154 -5.46 2.37 -2.07
N VAL A 155 -4.30 3.02 -2.02
CA VAL A 155 -4.17 4.45 -2.40
C VAL A 155 -4.61 4.66 -3.83
N ARG A 156 -4.20 3.79 -4.76
CA ARG A 156 -4.66 3.86 -6.16
C ARG A 156 -6.17 3.72 -6.28
N LYS A 157 -6.76 2.72 -5.63
CA LYS A 157 -8.20 2.47 -5.67
C LYS A 157 -8.99 3.65 -5.11
N LEU A 158 -8.57 4.20 -3.98
CA LEU A 158 -9.22 5.37 -3.38
C LEU A 158 -9.08 6.61 -4.28
N TRP A 159 -7.96 6.77 -4.97
CA TRP A 159 -7.83 7.83 -5.96
C TRP A 159 -8.82 7.66 -7.10
N ASP A 160 -8.85 6.48 -7.73
CA ASP A 160 -9.73 6.18 -8.86
C ASP A 160 -11.22 6.36 -8.47
N THR A 161 -11.61 5.97 -7.25
CA THR A 161 -13.01 6.01 -6.79
C THR A 161 -13.44 7.35 -6.23
N LEU A 162 -12.65 7.99 -5.35
CA LEU A 162 -13.08 9.18 -4.61
C LEU A 162 -12.75 10.50 -5.33
N GLN A 163 -11.72 10.51 -6.17
CA GLN A 163 -11.27 11.71 -6.90
C GLN A 163 -11.02 12.94 -6.00
N ILE A 164 -10.59 12.71 -4.75
CA ILE A 164 -10.23 13.75 -3.77
C ILE A 164 -8.71 13.96 -3.74
N PRO A 165 -8.22 15.14 -3.29
CA PRO A 165 -6.79 15.41 -3.15
C PRO A 165 -6.07 14.41 -2.24
N ILE A 166 -4.86 14.02 -2.65
CA ILE A 166 -3.99 13.11 -1.89
C ILE A 166 -2.70 13.82 -1.55
N PHE A 167 -2.40 13.86 -0.26
CA PHE A 167 -1.24 14.52 0.32
C PHE A 167 -0.31 13.52 0.99
N THR A 168 0.98 13.80 0.98
CA THR A 168 1.99 13.04 1.73
C THR A 168 2.62 13.88 2.83
N LEU A 169 2.75 13.29 4.01
CA LEU A 169 3.51 13.77 5.16
C LEU A 169 4.70 12.83 5.38
N MET A 170 5.88 13.28 4.97
CA MET A 170 7.14 12.53 4.94
C MET A 170 8.22 13.27 5.73
N ASP A 171 9.28 12.56 6.11
CA ASP A 171 10.48 13.20 6.65
C ASP A 171 11.15 14.09 5.57
N ALA A 172 11.82 15.15 6.04
CA ALA A 172 12.54 16.08 5.18
C ALA A 172 13.96 15.58 4.85
N ASP A 173 14.06 14.34 4.35
CA ASP A 173 15.31 13.67 3.99
C ASP A 173 15.19 12.91 2.64
N PRO A 174 16.30 12.38 2.08
CA PRO A 174 16.25 11.63 0.82
C PRO A 174 15.33 10.40 0.84
N HIS A 175 15.14 9.75 2.00
CA HIS A 175 14.28 8.57 2.13
C HIS A 175 12.79 8.93 2.08
N GLY A 176 12.38 10.01 2.75
CA GLY A 176 11.03 10.54 2.68
C GLY A 176 10.65 10.95 1.25
N VAL A 177 11.60 11.54 0.51
CA VAL A 177 11.44 11.84 -0.93
C VAL A 177 11.29 10.56 -1.75
N GLU A 178 12.12 9.55 -1.52
CA GLU A 178 12.05 8.25 -2.20
C GLU A 178 10.67 7.60 -2.00
N ILE A 179 10.17 7.58 -0.76
CA ILE A 179 8.86 7.01 -0.43
C ILE A 179 7.74 7.73 -1.17
N MET A 180 7.76 9.07 -1.19
CA MET A 180 6.81 9.87 -1.97
C MET A 180 6.88 9.53 -3.47
N CYS A 181 8.09 9.40 -4.02
CA CYS A 181 8.30 9.01 -5.41
C CYS A 181 7.76 7.60 -5.72
N ILE A 182 7.83 6.64 -4.78
CA ILE A 182 7.26 5.30 -4.98
C ILE A 182 5.73 5.36 -5.14
N TYR A 183 5.05 6.20 -4.37
CA TYR A 183 3.61 6.40 -4.53
C TYR A 183 3.28 7.13 -5.84
N LYS A 184 4.08 8.13 -6.22
CA LYS A 184 3.78 9.02 -7.36
C LYS A 184 4.20 8.46 -8.72
N TYR A 185 5.39 7.87 -8.80
CA TYR A 185 6.06 7.44 -10.03
C TYR A 185 6.33 5.94 -10.08
N GLY A 186 6.27 5.26 -8.93
CA GLY A 186 6.45 3.82 -8.84
C GLY A 186 7.87 3.43 -8.42
N SER A 187 8.10 2.11 -8.34
CA SER A 187 9.39 1.55 -7.96
C SER A 187 9.97 0.72 -9.11
N VAL A 188 11.29 0.69 -9.24
CA VAL A 188 11.99 -0.14 -10.24
C VAL A 188 11.58 -1.60 -10.13
N SER A 189 11.46 -2.10 -8.90
CA SER A 189 11.07 -3.48 -8.59
C SER A 189 9.65 -3.86 -9.00
N MET A 190 8.79 -2.88 -9.32
CA MET A 190 7.38 -3.09 -9.66
C MET A 190 6.96 -2.19 -10.84
N SER A 191 7.89 -1.96 -11.77
CA SER A 191 7.70 -1.12 -12.95
C SER A 191 6.62 -1.67 -13.89
N PHE A 192 6.54 -2.99 -14.04
CA PHE A 192 5.50 -3.66 -14.82
C PHE A 192 4.08 -3.33 -14.33
N GLU A 193 3.89 -3.32 -13.00
CA GLU A 193 2.60 -3.02 -12.36
C GLU A 193 2.38 -1.51 -12.11
N ALA A 194 3.31 -0.63 -12.52
CA ALA A 194 3.30 0.78 -12.12
C ALA A 194 1.98 1.50 -12.45
N HIS A 195 1.41 1.26 -13.63
CA HIS A 195 0.14 1.85 -14.07
C HIS A 195 -1.02 1.60 -13.10
N GLN A 196 -0.99 0.50 -12.36
CA GLN A 196 -2.01 0.10 -11.38
C GLN A 196 -1.65 0.50 -9.94
N LEU A 197 -0.52 1.18 -9.73
CA LEU A 197 0.03 1.44 -8.40
C LEU A 197 0.44 2.88 -8.15
N THR A 198 0.61 3.67 -9.21
CA THR A 198 1.05 5.06 -9.12
C THR A 198 -0.13 6.00 -9.09
N VAL A 199 0.03 7.07 -8.31
CA VAL A 199 -0.92 8.18 -8.21
C VAL A 199 -0.17 9.48 -8.51
N PRO A 200 -0.13 9.93 -9.79
CA PRO A 200 0.68 11.07 -10.21
C PRO A 200 0.21 12.41 -9.63
N CYS A 201 -1.02 12.51 -9.13
CA CYS A 201 -1.58 13.72 -8.54
C CYS A 201 -1.16 13.98 -7.08
N ILE A 202 -0.41 13.05 -6.45
CA ILE A 202 0.06 13.20 -5.07
C ILE A 202 0.89 14.47 -4.91
N LYS A 203 0.60 15.20 -3.82
CA LYS A 203 1.28 16.43 -3.41
C LYS A 203 2.00 16.23 -2.09
N TRP A 204 3.26 16.66 -2.03
CA TRP A 204 4.01 16.68 -0.79
C TRP A 204 3.56 17.87 0.07
N LEU A 205 2.90 17.58 1.20
CA LEU A 205 2.41 18.59 2.13
C LEU A 205 3.53 19.10 3.04
N GLY A 206 4.38 18.18 3.49
CA GLY A 206 5.51 18.45 4.37
C GLY A 206 6.09 17.14 4.92
N LEU A 207 7.07 17.16 5.81
CA LEU A 207 7.89 18.32 6.15
C LEU A 207 8.77 18.66 4.94
N LEU A 208 8.68 19.89 4.41
CA LEU A 208 9.55 20.32 3.33
C LEU A 208 10.92 20.74 3.88
N PRO A 209 12.02 20.64 3.12
CA PRO A 209 13.32 21.17 3.55
C PRO A 209 13.25 22.66 3.93
N SER A 210 12.40 23.44 3.26
CA SER A 210 12.13 24.85 3.60
C SER A 210 11.39 25.02 4.93
N ASP A 211 10.58 24.04 5.34
CA ASP A 211 9.82 24.09 6.59
C ASP A 211 10.70 23.94 7.82
N ILE A 212 11.84 23.25 7.71
CA ILE A 212 12.79 23.09 8.82
C ILE A 212 13.24 24.48 9.32
N LYS A 213 13.66 25.34 8.39
CA LYS A 213 14.06 26.72 8.69
C LYS A 213 12.87 27.55 9.15
N ARG A 214 11.72 27.44 8.49
CA ARG A 214 10.51 28.23 8.75
C ARG A 214 9.88 27.94 10.12
N LEU A 215 9.88 26.68 10.54
CA LEU A 215 9.27 26.20 11.78
C LEU A 215 10.27 26.09 12.93
N VAL A 216 11.54 26.47 12.70
CA VAL A 216 12.62 26.45 13.70
C VAL A 216 12.76 25.06 14.35
N ILE A 217 12.76 24.02 13.51
CA ILE A 217 12.91 22.63 13.98
C ILE A 217 14.39 22.38 14.21
N SER A 218 14.79 22.04 15.44
CA SER A 218 16.15 21.62 15.75
C SER A 218 16.48 20.35 14.99
N GLN A 219 17.46 20.40 14.09
CA GLN A 219 18.06 19.20 13.52
C GLN A 219 18.94 18.60 14.61
N LYS A 220 18.67 17.34 14.99
CA LYS A 220 19.66 16.55 15.73
C LYS A 220 20.63 16.01 14.68
N ASP A 221 21.90 16.37 14.82
CA ASP A 221 23.02 15.82 14.05
C ASP A 221 23.10 14.29 14.17
#